data_AF-A0A8H6A5L8-F1
#
_entry.id   AF-A0A8H6A5L8-F1
#
_cell.length_a   1.000
_cell.length_b   1.000
_cell.length_c   1.000
_cell.angle_alpha   90.00
_cell.angle_beta   90.00
_cell.angle_gamma   90.00
#
_symmetry.space_group_name_H-M   'P 1'
#
loop_
_entity.id
_entity.type
_entity.pdbx_description
1 polymer ?
#
loop_
_entity_poly.entity_id
_entity_poly.type
_entity_poly.pdbx_seq_one_letter_code
_entity_poly.pdbx_strand_id
1 'polypeptide(L)'
;MSNDMRAKGMGTFKLTAGGAGFIGTFAAPVALADIGYWFYVFFVFWGSFEFVFVYFFFAETKGRTLEELDDVSEASNFRKASLNIST
;
A
#
# COMPACT_ATOMS: atom_id res chain seq x y z
N MET A 1 10.57 -15.41 -8.37
CA MET A 1 11.08 -14.36 -7.43
C MET A 1 12.40 -14.76 -6.73
N SER A 2 13.50 -14.04 -6.94
CA SER A 2 14.81 -14.28 -6.26
C SER A 2 14.79 -13.84 -4.78
N ASN A 3 15.55 -14.52 -3.90
CA ASN A 3 15.71 -14.11 -2.49
C ASN A 3 16.21 -12.66 -2.34
N ASP A 4 17.02 -12.18 -3.28
CA ASP A 4 17.51 -10.79 -3.28
C ASP A 4 16.38 -9.78 -3.50
N MET A 5 15.39 -10.10 -4.34
CA MET A 5 14.22 -9.24 -4.58
C MET A 5 13.34 -9.14 -3.33
N ARG A 6 13.17 -10.25 -2.63
CA ARG A 6 12.44 -10.29 -1.36
C ARG A 6 13.15 -9.48 -0.28
N ALA A 7 14.46 -9.67 -0.12
CA ALA A 7 15.25 -8.93 0.86
C ALA A 7 15.21 -7.42 0.61
N LYS A 8 15.37 -6.98 -0.64
CA LYS A 8 15.28 -5.56 -1.03
C LYS A 8 13.88 -4.99 -0.76
N GLY A 9 12.82 -5.70 -1.17
CA GLY A 9 11.44 -5.27 -0.93
C GLY A 9 11.12 -5.10 0.56
N MET A 10 11.52 -6.08 1.37
CA MET A 10 11.34 -6.02 2.83
C MET A 10 12.18 -4.91 3.48
N GLY A 11 13.40 -4.66 3.00
CA GLY A 11 14.24 -3.56 3.48
C GLY A 11 13.59 -2.20 3.23
N THR A 12 13.16 -1.93 1.99
CA THR A 12 12.48 -0.68 1.64
C THR A 12 11.18 -0.50 2.41
N PHE A 13 10.38 -1.57 2.58
CA PHE A 13 9.16 -1.53 3.39
C PHE A 13 9.46 -1.12 4.83
N LYS A 14 10.46 -1.75 5.48
CA LYS A 14 10.81 -1.45 6.87
C LYS A 14 11.30 -0.01 7.05
N LEU A 15 12.10 0.51 6.12
CA LEU A 15 12.58 1.89 6.16
C LEU A 15 11.44 2.89 6.00
N THR A 16 10.56 2.65 5.02
CA THR A 16 9.42 3.53 4.74
C THR A 16 8.42 3.51 5.90
N ALA A 17 8.08 2.33 6.40
CA ALA A 17 7.18 2.16 7.56
C ALA A 17 7.78 2.78 8.83
N GLY A 18 9.08 2.61 9.06
CA GLY A 18 9.79 3.25 10.18
C GLY A 18 9.76 4.78 10.10
N GLY A 19 10.01 5.35 8.91
CA GLY A 19 9.93 6.79 8.69
C GLY A 19 8.52 7.35 8.88
N ALA A 20 7.51 6.67 8.32
CA ALA A 20 6.11 7.04 8.53
C ALA A 20 5.71 6.96 10.01
N GLY A 21 6.14 5.91 10.73
CA GLY A 21 5.91 5.77 12.17
C GLY A 21 6.61 6.85 13.01
N PHE A 22 7.80 7.29 12.60
CA PHE A 22 8.48 8.42 13.23
C PHE A 22 7.68 9.72 13.09
N ILE A 23 7.21 10.03 11.88
CA ILE A 23 6.35 11.21 11.64
C ILE A 23 5.07 11.10 12.45
N GLY A 24 4.43 9.93 12.48
CA GLY A 24 3.25 9.69 13.30
C GLY A 24 3.49 9.92 14.79
N THR A 25 4.66 9.54 15.32
CA THR A 25 4.98 9.69 16.74
C THR A 25 5.26 11.15 17.13
N PHE A 26 5.97 11.90 16.29
CA PHE A 26 6.43 13.26 16.64
C PHE A 26 5.59 14.39 16.03
N ALA A 27 5.13 14.24 14.79
CA ALA A 27 4.37 15.29 14.11
C ALA A 27 2.87 15.23 14.43
N ALA A 28 2.29 14.04 14.66
CA ALA A 28 0.87 13.91 14.98
C ALA A 28 0.44 14.67 16.25
N PRO A 29 1.14 14.60 17.40
CA PRO A 29 0.72 15.35 18.59
C PRO A 29 0.86 16.88 18.40
N VAL A 30 1.87 17.33 17.65
CA VAL A 30 2.06 18.75 17.33
C VAL A 30 0.95 19.25 16.40
N ALA A 31 0.65 18.49 15.34
CA ALA A 31 -0.43 18.82 14.42
C ALA A 31 -1.80 18.81 15.11
N LEU A 32 -2.05 17.86 16.01
CA LEU A 32 -3.31 17.82 16.77
C LEU A 32 -3.45 19.02 17.71
N ALA A 33 -2.35 19.50 18.31
CA ALA A 33 -2.37 20.66 19.19
C ALA A 33 -2.63 21.98 18.45
N ASP A 34 -2.13 22.12 17.22
CA ASP A 34 -2.24 23.35 16.43
C ASP A 34 -3.50 23.40 15.55
N ILE A 35 -3.84 22.27 14.92
CA ILE A 35 -4.89 22.17 13.90
C ILE A 35 -6.20 21.58 14.47
N GLY A 36 -6.14 20.90 15.63
CA GLY A 36 -7.31 20.37 16.32
C GLY A 36 -8.14 19.40 15.46
N TYR A 37 -9.44 19.68 15.30
CA TYR A 37 -10.37 18.77 14.61
C TYR A 37 -10.04 18.54 13.13
N TRP A 38 -9.41 19.50 12.47
CA TRP A 38 -9.04 19.42 11.06
C TRP A 38 -8.00 18.32 10.79
N PHE A 39 -7.25 17.90 11.81
CA PHE A 39 -6.32 16.78 11.72
C PHE A 39 -7.04 15.44 11.44
N TYR A 40 -8.27 15.26 11.96
CA TYR A 40 -9.07 14.08 11.64
C TYR A 40 -9.54 14.08 10.18
N VAL A 41 -9.91 15.24 9.64
CA VAL A 41 -10.31 15.39 8.23
C VAL A 41 -9.14 15.02 7.30
N PHE A 42 -7.91 15.40 7.65
CA PHE A 42 -6.71 15.00 6.92
C PHE A 42 -6.56 13.48 6.83
N PHE A 43 -6.75 12.75 7.95
CA PHE A 43 -6.67 11.28 7.92
C PHE A 43 -7.78 10.63 7.10
N VAL A 44 -8.99 11.17 7.10
CA VAL A 44 -10.09 10.68 6.25
C VAL A 44 -9.75 10.86 4.76
N PHE A 45 -9.18 12.01 4.40
CA PHE A 45 -8.70 12.26 3.03
C PHE A 45 -7.55 11.31 2.67
N TRP A 46 -6.57 11.16 3.56
CA TRP A 46 -5.42 10.27 3.36
C TRP A 46 -5.87 8.82 3.16
N GLY A 47 -6.77 8.31 4.00
CA GLY A 47 -7.31 6.95 3.86
C GLY A 47 -8.11 6.75 2.57
N SER A 48 -8.85 7.78 2.13
CA SER A 48 -9.58 7.74 0.86
C SER A 48 -8.61 7.71 -0.34
N PHE A 49 -7.53 8.49 -0.27
CA PHE A 49 -6.47 8.48 -1.27
C PHE A 49 -5.77 7.13 -1.34
N GLU A 50 -5.38 6.54 -0.21
CA GLU A 50 -4.79 5.20 -0.15
C GLU A 50 -5.73 4.15 -0.74
N PHE A 51 -7.02 4.21 -0.41
CA PHE A 51 -8.01 3.30 -0.97
C PHE A 51 -8.08 3.39 -2.50
N VAL A 52 -8.13 4.60 -3.05
CA VAL A 52 -8.12 4.84 -4.50
C VAL A 52 -6.82 4.33 -5.12
N PHE A 53 -5.67 4.61 -4.49
CA PHE A 53 -4.38 4.16 -4.97
C PHE A 53 -4.28 2.63 -5.01
N VAL A 54 -4.65 1.95 -3.92
CA VAL A 54 -4.67 0.48 -3.86
C VAL A 54 -5.64 -0.08 -4.91
N TYR A 55 -6.82 0.53 -5.07
CA TYR A 55 -7.79 0.08 -6.07
C TYR A 55 -7.26 0.14 -7.51
N PHE A 56 -6.44 1.13 -7.85
CA PHE A 56 -5.89 1.28 -9.21
C PHE A 56 -4.57 0.55 -9.44
N PHE A 57 -3.70 0.47 -8.43
CA PHE A 57 -2.31 0.01 -8.60
C PHE A 57 -2.02 -1.37 -8.01
N PHE A 58 -2.89 -1.91 -7.13
CA PHE A 58 -2.69 -3.24 -6.55
C PHE A 58 -3.68 -4.26 -7.15
N ALA A 59 -3.14 -5.40 -7.58
CA ALA A 59 -3.94 -6.57 -7.94
C ALA A 59 -4.35 -7.34 -6.68
N GLU A 60 -5.45 -8.08 -6.76
CA GLU A 60 -5.94 -8.91 -5.64
C GLU A 60 -4.98 -10.09 -5.38
N THR A 61 -4.36 -10.11 -4.20
CA THR A 61 -3.38 -11.13 -3.81
C THR A 61 -3.96 -12.29 -3.00
N LYS A 62 -5.25 -12.24 -2.67
CA LYS A 62 -5.90 -13.22 -1.78
C LYS A 62 -6.12 -14.55 -2.50
N GLY A 63 -5.59 -15.63 -1.94
CA GLY A 63 -5.84 -16.99 -2.44
C GLY A 63 -5.14 -17.36 -3.75
N ARG A 64 -4.18 -16.53 -4.20
CA ARG A 64 -3.39 -16.77 -5.41
C ARG A 64 -2.04 -17.38 -5.07
N THR A 65 -1.56 -18.29 -5.92
CA THR A 65 -0.19 -18.82 -5.84
C THR A 65 0.82 -17.77 -6.34
N LEU A 66 2.09 -17.90 -5.95
CA LEU A 66 3.13 -16.94 -6.33
C LEU A 66 3.36 -16.88 -7.86
N GLU A 67 3.09 -17.98 -8.57
CA GLU A 67 3.24 -18.07 -10.03
C GLU A 67 2.12 -17.30 -10.74
N GLU A 68 0.86 -17.45 -10.29
CA GLU A 68 -0.28 -16.69 -10.83
C GLU A 68 -0.16 -15.18 -10.56
N LEU A 69 0.51 -14.79 -9.48
CA LEU A 69 0.77 -13.38 -9.17
C LEU A 69 1.84 -12.77 -10.08
N ASP A 70 2.88 -13.52 -10.43
CA ASP A 70 3.90 -13.07 -11.39
C ASP A 70 3.24 -12.90 -12.78
N ASP A 71 2.39 -13.84 -13.22
CA ASP A 71 1.64 -13.76 -14.48
C ASP A 71 0.65 -12.57 -14.54
N VAL A 72 -0.07 -12.32 -13.45
CA VAL A 72 -0.97 -11.15 -13.32
C VAL A 72 -0.16 -9.85 -13.28
N SER A 73 1.08 -9.88 -12.78
CA SER A 73 1.99 -8.73 -12.75
C SER A 73 2.62 -8.40 -14.11
N GLU A 74 2.65 -9.36 -15.04
CA GLU A 74 3.23 -9.16 -16.38
C GLU A 74 2.14 -8.80 -17.42
N ALA A 75 0.87 -9.03 -17.10
CA ALA A 75 -0.25 -8.69 -17.97
C ALA A 75 -0.43 -7.17 -18.18
N SER A 76 -0.62 -6.75 -19.44
CA SER A 76 -0.87 -5.36 -19.87
C SER A 76 -1.99 -4.64 -19.11
N ASN A 77 -2.93 -5.38 -18.50
CA ASN A 77 -4.01 -4.84 -17.69
C ASN A 77 -4.18 -5.70 -16.41
N PHE A 78 -3.32 -5.45 -15.42
CA PHE A 78 -3.30 -6.05 -14.08
C PHE A 78 -4.70 -6.29 -13.47
N ARG A 79 -5.62 -5.32 -13.62
CA ARG A 79 -7.00 -5.39 -13.07
C ARG A 79 -7.90 -6.41 -13.75
N LYS A 80 -7.87 -6.50 -15.09
CA LYS A 80 -8.75 -7.43 -15.83
C LYS A 80 -8.28 -8.86 -15.68
N ALA A 81 -6.96 -9.06 -15.57
CA ALA A 81 -6.36 -10.36 -15.33
C ALA A 81 -6.76 -10.94 -13.97
N SER A 82 -6.76 -10.15 -12.88
CA SER A 82 -7.13 -10.65 -11.55
C SER A 82 -8.63 -11.02 -11.42
N LEU A 83 -9.51 -10.30 -12.14
CA LEU A 83 -10.97 -10.47 -12.07
C LEU A 83 -11.51 -11.61 -12.96
N ASN A 84 -10.83 -11.93 -14.07
CA ASN A 84 -11.32 -12.92 -15.05
C ASN A 84 -10.97 -14.39 -14.70
N ILE A 85 -10.17 -14.65 -13.67
CA ILE A 85 -9.69 -15.98 -13.28
C ILE A 85 -10.39 -16.44 -11.98
N SER A 86 -11.62 -16.00 -11.74
CA SER A 86 -12.45 -16.37 -10.57
C SER A 86 -13.74 -17.10 -10.96
N THR A 87 -13.86 -17.55 -12.21
CA THR A 87 -14.92 -18.44 -12.74
C THR A 87 -14.27 -19.74 -13.19
#